data_AF-A0A7R9GUY0-F1
#
_entry.id   AF-A0A7R9GUY0-F1
#
_cell.length_a   1.000
_cell.length_b   1.000
_cell.length_c   1.000
_cell.angle_alpha   90.00
_cell.angle_beta   90.00
_cell.angle_gamma   90.00
#
_symmetry.space_group_name_H-M   'P 1'
#
loop_
_entity.id
_entity.type
_entity.pdbx_description
1 polymer ?
#
loop_
_entity_poly.entity_id
_entity_poly.type
_entity_poly.pdbx_seq_one_letter_code
_entity_poly.pdbx_strand_id
1 'polypeptide(L)'
;MEEQWTGYAWLMGEVWRDRQEWKSRTGNKWLREKFVEINWNGRAVDWRYIHWRVRTTSELSHHTVTCLVQLASLSGHVIVNDKEIRIQYLTNYIKNFLHLVTSVNILDREALGISNIVRKMILFFPTSILICLPSELLQSFLEQLAKLTCQFAEGAAQEESVCADDCLYMEAFDHMLEAWISVLHNSQEFPKDFCKQSAMQIFNTYLKCHLSPPDGTRGQGRELDVEEIDDTEENDRTKFQDQLMTIGVVGRHVPGHSLTILCKLLEERTRRLYGQLQRLHSQAMNISDNSILDCLFEDIHWLVLIAGRPSLTEAKGADDDLAHDHQPSHSQPTGQTLFKLVGFGPDQSPVSHLHLTWFHLNLYQASQIPGYTTWG
;
A
#
# COMPACT_ATOMS: atom_id res chain seq x y z
N MET A 1 41.56 -8.18 -15.98
CA MET A 1 40.12 -8.36 -16.30
C MET A 1 39.68 -9.81 -16.13
N GLU A 2 40.48 -10.82 -16.51
CA GLU A 2 40.24 -12.24 -16.13
C GLU A 2 40.49 -12.56 -14.64
N GLU A 3 41.37 -11.82 -13.96
CA GLU A 3 41.70 -12.04 -12.53
C GLU A 3 40.58 -11.70 -11.54
N GLN A 4 39.57 -10.92 -11.95
CA GLN A 4 38.40 -10.66 -11.09
C GLN A 4 37.35 -11.78 -11.22
N TRP A 5 37.21 -12.38 -12.40
CA TRP A 5 36.31 -13.51 -12.63
C TRP A 5 36.77 -14.79 -11.90
N THR A 6 38.08 -15.02 -11.81
CA THR A 6 38.63 -16.10 -10.98
C THR A 6 38.28 -15.91 -9.52
N GLY A 7 38.26 -14.68 -8.99
CA GLY A 7 37.84 -14.40 -7.61
C GLY A 7 36.37 -14.72 -7.33
N TYR A 8 35.45 -14.35 -8.22
CA TYR A 8 34.00 -14.59 -8.04
C TYR A 8 33.58 -16.05 -8.29
N ALA A 9 34.19 -16.72 -9.27
CA ALA A 9 34.00 -18.15 -9.51
C ALA A 9 34.69 -18.99 -8.41
N TRP A 10 35.80 -18.52 -7.83
CA TRP A 10 36.44 -19.13 -6.67
C TRP A 10 35.59 -18.95 -5.40
N LEU A 11 34.95 -17.79 -5.18
CA LEU A 11 34.08 -17.59 -4.02
C LEU A 11 32.81 -18.47 -4.08
N MET A 12 32.14 -18.50 -5.23
CA MET A 12 30.97 -19.38 -5.44
C MET A 12 31.39 -20.86 -5.47
N GLY A 13 32.57 -21.16 -5.99
CA GLY A 13 33.16 -22.49 -6.02
C GLY A 13 33.67 -23.02 -4.68
N GLU A 14 34.22 -22.16 -3.79
CA GLU A 14 34.58 -22.50 -2.41
C GLU A 14 33.32 -22.75 -1.59
N VAL A 15 32.32 -21.87 -1.66
CA VAL A 15 31.05 -22.03 -0.95
C VAL A 15 30.35 -23.36 -1.32
N TRP A 16 30.49 -23.80 -2.56
CA TRP A 16 29.95 -25.08 -3.03
C TRP A 16 30.85 -26.29 -2.74
N ARG A 17 32.18 -26.14 -2.75
CA ARG A 17 33.16 -27.21 -2.48
C ARG A 17 33.30 -27.48 -0.98
N ASP A 18 33.21 -26.45 -0.15
CA ASP A 18 33.16 -26.55 1.33
C ASP A 18 31.88 -27.22 1.81
N ARG A 19 30.80 -27.21 1.00
CA ARG A 19 29.57 -27.98 1.26
C ARG A 19 29.81 -29.50 1.23
N GLN A 20 30.88 -29.97 0.58
CA GLN A 20 31.26 -31.39 0.54
C GLN A 20 32.24 -31.76 1.68
N GLU A 21 33.15 -30.87 2.07
CA GLU A 21 33.99 -31.03 3.28
C GLU A 21 33.21 -30.84 4.61
N TRP A 22 32.02 -30.23 4.52
CA TRP A 22 31.02 -29.95 5.55
C TRP A 22 30.66 -31.10 6.49
N LYS A 23 30.84 -32.36 6.06
CA LYS A 23 30.51 -33.52 6.90
C LYS A 23 31.52 -33.83 8.01
N SER A 24 32.74 -33.24 7.98
CA SER A 24 33.84 -33.79 8.80
C SER A 24 34.31 -32.95 9.99
N ARG A 25 34.06 -31.64 10.10
CA ARG A 25 34.62 -30.83 11.20
C ARG A 25 33.71 -29.69 11.69
N THR A 26 33.32 -29.77 12.97
CA THR A 26 32.94 -28.67 13.90
C THR A 26 32.42 -27.36 13.26
N GLY A 27 31.31 -27.48 12.52
CA GLY A 27 30.81 -26.49 11.57
C GLY A 27 29.89 -25.42 12.14
N ASN A 28 30.37 -24.55 13.04
CA ASN A 28 29.59 -23.37 13.41
C ASN A 28 30.42 -22.10 13.64
N LYS A 29 31.62 -22.17 14.20
CA LYS A 29 32.39 -20.95 14.56
C LYS A 29 33.07 -20.28 13.35
N TRP A 30 33.69 -21.07 12.48
CA TRP A 30 34.44 -20.55 11.33
C TRP A 30 33.54 -19.93 10.25
N LEU A 31 32.38 -20.55 9.96
CA LEU A 31 31.37 -19.96 9.06
C LEU A 31 30.82 -18.64 9.60
N ARG A 32 30.67 -18.49 10.92
CA ARG A 32 30.27 -17.22 11.55
C ARG A 32 31.33 -16.15 11.32
N GLU A 33 32.60 -16.49 11.53
CA GLU A 33 33.72 -15.57 11.36
C GLU A 33 33.88 -15.16 9.89
N LYS A 34 33.85 -16.10 8.94
CA LYS A 34 33.95 -15.83 7.49
C LYS A 34 32.74 -15.11 6.89
N PHE A 35 31.51 -15.43 7.32
CA PHE A 35 30.31 -14.73 6.85
C PHE A 35 30.29 -13.28 7.36
N VAL A 36 30.68 -13.06 8.62
CA VAL A 36 30.92 -11.72 9.16
C VAL A 36 32.06 -11.07 8.38
N GLU A 37 33.18 -11.74 8.12
CA GLU A 37 34.30 -11.14 7.39
C GLU A 37 33.93 -10.69 5.96
N ILE A 38 33.17 -11.50 5.21
CA ILE A 38 32.78 -11.22 3.82
C ILE A 38 31.70 -10.12 3.75
N ASN A 39 30.74 -10.09 4.68
CA ASN A 39 29.68 -9.08 4.69
C ASN A 39 30.07 -7.78 5.44
N TRP A 40 31.05 -7.81 6.35
CA TRP A 40 31.27 -6.77 7.36
C TRP A 40 32.58 -5.97 7.22
N ASN A 41 33.64 -6.50 6.59
CA ASN A 41 34.93 -5.80 6.47
C ASN A 41 34.97 -4.71 5.38
N GLY A 42 33.86 -4.03 5.09
CA GLY A 42 33.82 -2.95 4.09
C GLY A 42 34.04 -3.40 2.64
N ARG A 43 34.25 -4.71 2.42
CA ARG A 43 34.14 -5.39 1.12
C ARG A 43 32.81 -6.11 0.99
N ALA A 44 31.74 -5.57 1.58
CA ALA A 44 30.39 -5.98 1.23
C ALA A 44 30.35 -5.91 -0.29
N VAL A 45 30.26 -7.09 -0.93
CA VAL A 45 30.18 -7.18 -2.38
C VAL A 45 29.13 -6.17 -2.78
N ASP A 46 29.53 -5.17 -3.56
CA ASP A 46 28.63 -4.13 -3.99
C ASP A 46 27.62 -4.80 -4.91
N TRP A 47 26.59 -5.37 -4.31
CA TRP A 47 25.59 -6.17 -5.00
C TRP A 47 24.86 -5.30 -6.01
N ARG A 48 24.89 -3.97 -5.83
CA ARG A 48 24.38 -2.99 -6.79
C ARG A 48 25.11 -3.17 -8.11
N TYR A 49 26.43 -3.30 -8.07
CA TYR A 49 27.24 -3.50 -9.27
C TYR A 49 26.88 -4.82 -9.98
N ILE A 50 26.65 -5.89 -9.21
CA ILE A 50 26.25 -7.19 -9.78
C ILE A 50 24.89 -7.09 -10.45
N HIS A 51 23.88 -6.60 -9.73
CA HIS A 51 22.53 -6.44 -10.28
C HIS A 51 22.53 -5.49 -11.48
N TRP A 52 23.23 -4.35 -11.39
CA TRP A 52 23.35 -3.38 -12.48
C TRP A 52 23.91 -3.99 -13.76
N ARG A 53 24.90 -4.88 -13.66
CA ARG A 53 25.51 -5.55 -14.82
C ARG A 53 24.59 -6.55 -15.49
N VAL A 54 23.62 -7.13 -14.77
CA VAL A 54 22.74 -8.17 -15.31
C VAL A 54 21.29 -7.74 -15.46
N ARG A 55 20.98 -6.47 -15.14
CA ARG A 55 19.64 -5.87 -15.12
C ARG A 55 18.86 -6.01 -16.43
N THR A 56 19.57 -6.00 -17.55
CA THR A 56 18.99 -6.14 -18.89
C THR A 56 18.68 -7.59 -19.25
N THR A 57 19.26 -8.56 -18.54
CA THR A 57 19.08 -9.99 -18.78
C THR A 57 18.01 -10.53 -17.82
N SER A 58 16.79 -10.76 -18.34
CA SER A 58 15.61 -11.11 -17.52
C SER A 58 15.87 -12.22 -16.49
N GLU A 59 16.46 -13.33 -16.93
CA GLU A 59 16.75 -14.49 -16.06
C GLU A 59 17.69 -14.12 -14.90
N LEU A 60 18.81 -13.48 -15.19
CA LEU A 60 19.81 -13.12 -14.17
C LEU A 60 19.34 -11.96 -13.28
N SER A 61 18.57 -11.03 -13.84
CA SER A 61 17.95 -9.93 -13.10
C SER A 61 17.03 -10.45 -12.00
N HIS A 62 16.16 -11.42 -12.32
CA HIS A 62 15.28 -12.03 -11.32
C HIS A 62 16.07 -12.72 -10.20
N HIS A 63 17.08 -13.52 -10.53
CA HIS A 63 17.90 -14.22 -9.53
C HIS A 63 18.65 -13.25 -8.61
N THR A 64 19.23 -12.19 -9.17
CA THR A 64 19.95 -11.19 -8.37
C THR A 64 19.00 -10.48 -7.41
N VAL A 65 17.84 -10.03 -7.87
CA VAL A 65 16.81 -9.41 -7.03
C VAL A 65 16.31 -10.35 -5.93
N THR A 66 16.07 -11.62 -6.24
CA THR A 66 15.70 -12.63 -5.23
C THR A 66 16.78 -12.79 -4.15
N CYS A 67 18.06 -12.81 -4.52
CA CYS A 67 19.15 -12.80 -3.54
C CYS A 67 19.12 -11.55 -2.65
N LEU A 68 18.82 -10.37 -3.22
CA LEU A 68 18.69 -9.13 -2.45
C LEU A 68 17.54 -9.19 -1.46
N VAL A 69 16.38 -9.72 -1.87
CA VAL A 69 15.23 -9.94 -0.98
C VAL A 69 15.64 -10.83 0.21
N GLN A 70 16.39 -11.91 -0.02
CA GLN A 70 16.84 -12.78 1.08
C GLN A 70 17.78 -12.05 2.04
N LEU A 71 18.70 -11.23 1.51
CA LEU A 71 19.58 -10.40 2.31
C LEU A 71 18.81 -9.33 3.10
N ALA A 72 17.68 -8.82 2.59
CA ALA A 72 16.81 -7.89 3.31
C ALA A 72 16.13 -8.51 4.54
N SER A 73 16.03 -9.84 4.59
CA SER A 73 15.41 -10.60 5.69
C SER A 73 16.40 -11.29 6.63
N LEU A 74 17.67 -10.89 6.60
CA LEU A 74 18.71 -11.69 7.23
C LEU A 74 18.62 -11.66 8.77
N SER A 75 18.00 -12.70 9.34
CA SER A 75 17.74 -12.85 10.77
C SER A 75 18.39 -14.12 11.34
N GLY A 76 19.72 -14.11 11.46
CA GLY A 76 20.48 -15.22 12.07
C GLY A 76 20.91 -14.91 13.50
N HIS A 77 21.14 -15.95 14.33
CA HIS A 77 21.60 -15.82 15.73
C HIS A 77 22.82 -14.90 15.93
N VAL A 78 23.68 -14.76 14.91
CA VAL A 78 24.87 -13.88 14.90
C VAL A 78 24.48 -12.39 14.85
N ILE A 79 23.39 -12.07 14.14
CA ILE A 79 22.89 -10.70 13.95
C ILE A 79 21.80 -10.37 14.97
N VAL A 80 20.96 -11.33 15.34
CA VAL A 80 19.84 -11.10 16.27
C VAL A 80 20.29 -10.65 17.66
N ASN A 81 21.45 -11.11 18.13
CA ASN A 81 21.90 -10.87 19.51
C ASN A 81 22.66 -9.56 19.72
N ASP A 82 23.16 -8.92 18.66
CA ASP A 82 23.94 -7.68 18.77
C ASP A 82 23.23 -6.54 18.04
N LYS A 83 22.68 -5.61 18.84
CA LYS A 83 21.93 -4.46 18.34
C LYS A 83 22.80 -3.57 17.43
N GLU A 84 24.07 -3.36 17.78
CA GLU A 84 24.97 -2.48 17.03
C GLU A 84 25.24 -3.06 15.65
N ILE A 85 25.47 -4.38 15.62
CA ILE A 85 25.64 -5.11 14.36
C ILE A 85 24.40 -4.91 13.49
N ARG A 86 23.20 -5.16 14.00
CA ARG A 86 21.95 -4.97 13.22
C ARG A 86 21.82 -3.58 12.62
N ILE A 87 22.11 -2.54 13.40
CA ILE A 87 22.05 -1.14 12.96
C ILE A 87 23.05 -0.91 11.83
N GLN A 88 24.29 -1.37 11.97
CA GLN A 88 25.32 -1.19 10.95
C GLN A 88 24.98 -1.93 9.65
N TYR A 89 24.48 -3.17 9.73
CA TYR A 89 24.02 -3.92 8.56
C TYR A 89 22.91 -3.16 7.82
N LEU A 90 21.85 -2.80 8.56
CA LEU A 90 20.68 -2.15 8.00
C LEU A 90 21.04 -0.78 7.42
N THR A 91 21.93 -0.03 8.08
CA THR A 91 22.48 1.23 7.58
C THR A 91 23.14 1.05 6.21
N ASN A 92 24.02 0.05 6.07
CA ASN A 92 24.68 -0.21 4.79
C ASN A 92 23.70 -0.70 3.73
N TYR A 93 22.77 -1.58 4.11
CA TYR A 93 21.76 -2.11 3.21
C TYR A 93 20.85 -1.00 2.67
N ILE A 94 20.31 -0.14 3.53
CA ILE A 94 19.45 0.99 3.15
C ILE A 94 20.20 1.99 2.27
N LYS A 95 21.47 2.32 2.56
CA LYS A 95 22.29 3.17 1.69
C LYS A 95 22.39 2.61 0.27
N ASN A 96 22.61 1.31 0.15
CA ASN A 96 22.71 0.65 -1.15
C ASN A 96 21.35 0.55 -1.86
N PHE A 97 20.30 0.26 -1.10
CA PHE A 97 18.92 0.22 -1.59
C PHE A 97 18.47 1.58 -2.12
N LEU A 98 18.66 2.65 -1.35
CA LEU A 98 18.34 4.02 -1.77
C LEU A 98 19.06 4.36 -3.07
N HIS A 99 20.37 4.10 -3.14
CA HIS A 99 21.13 4.32 -4.36
C HIS A 99 20.57 3.52 -5.56
N LEU A 100 20.15 2.27 -5.36
CA LEU A 100 19.53 1.47 -6.43
C LEU A 100 18.27 2.14 -6.97
N VAL A 101 17.35 2.52 -6.09
CA VAL A 101 16.01 3.01 -6.48
C VAL A 101 15.99 4.48 -6.90
N THR A 102 16.98 5.28 -6.50
CA THR A 102 17.06 6.70 -6.92
C THR A 102 17.89 6.91 -8.17
N SER A 103 18.83 6.01 -8.49
CA SER A 103 19.77 6.23 -9.60
C SER A 103 19.21 5.82 -10.96
N VAL A 104 18.07 5.10 -11.00
CA VAL A 104 17.54 4.55 -12.25
C VAL A 104 16.02 4.50 -12.22
N ASN A 105 15.41 4.54 -13.42
CA ASN A 105 13.98 4.25 -13.55
C ASN A 105 13.74 2.76 -13.30
N ILE A 106 12.85 2.43 -12.36
CA ILE A 106 12.48 1.06 -12.01
C ILE A 106 11.78 0.41 -13.20
N LEU A 107 12.21 -0.79 -13.57
CA LEU A 107 11.54 -1.58 -14.61
C LEU A 107 10.38 -2.35 -13.99
N ASP A 108 9.33 -2.61 -14.76
CA ASP A 108 8.11 -3.29 -14.27
C ASP A 108 8.44 -4.63 -13.59
N ARG A 109 9.31 -5.44 -14.22
CA ARG A 109 9.81 -6.72 -13.68
C ARG A 109 10.60 -6.62 -12.37
N GLU A 110 11.04 -5.43 -11.98
CA GLU A 110 11.78 -5.19 -10.73
C GLU A 110 10.88 -4.71 -9.60
N ALA A 111 9.70 -4.17 -9.92
CA ALA A 111 8.78 -3.57 -8.95
C ALA A 111 8.47 -4.55 -7.81
N LEU A 112 8.13 -5.80 -8.17
CA LEU A 112 7.82 -6.86 -7.21
C LEU A 112 9.00 -7.20 -6.29
N GLY A 113 10.21 -7.21 -6.83
CA GLY A 113 11.40 -7.48 -6.05
C GLY A 113 11.78 -6.34 -5.10
N ILE A 114 11.66 -5.10 -5.57
CA ILE A 114 11.92 -3.89 -4.80
C ILE A 114 10.91 -3.74 -3.66
N SER A 115 9.62 -3.94 -3.93
CA SER A 115 8.58 -3.91 -2.89
C SER A 115 8.79 -5.01 -1.86
N ASN A 116 9.21 -6.21 -2.28
CA ASN A 116 9.49 -7.30 -1.35
C ASN A 116 10.76 -7.04 -0.51
N ILE A 117 11.80 -6.39 -1.06
CA ILE A 117 12.96 -5.92 -0.27
C ILE A 117 12.47 -4.98 0.84
N VAL A 118 11.67 -3.97 0.49
CA VAL A 118 11.09 -3.01 1.44
C VAL A 118 10.31 -3.73 2.55
N ARG A 119 9.39 -4.60 2.14
CA ARG A 119 8.55 -5.35 3.06
C ARG A 119 9.37 -6.21 4.01
N LYS A 120 10.39 -6.92 3.50
CA LYS A 120 11.30 -7.72 4.33
C LYS A 120 12.11 -6.85 5.28
N MET A 121 12.63 -5.70 4.85
CA MET A 121 13.34 -4.79 5.75
C MET A 121 12.45 -4.36 6.92
N ILE A 122 11.22 -3.94 6.66
CA ILE A 122 10.30 -3.47 7.70
C ILE A 122 9.84 -4.63 8.60
N LEU A 123 9.61 -5.82 8.05
CA LEU A 123 9.15 -6.98 8.79
C LEU A 123 10.23 -7.58 9.71
N PHE A 124 11.49 -7.64 9.25
CA PHE A 124 12.58 -8.32 9.97
C PHE A 124 13.43 -7.37 10.84
N PHE A 125 13.37 -6.06 10.61
CA PHE A 125 14.00 -5.04 11.44
C PHE A 125 12.94 -4.21 12.16
N PRO A 126 12.73 -4.44 13.47
CA PRO A 126 11.67 -3.77 14.21
C PRO A 126 11.92 -2.27 14.30
N THR A 127 10.87 -1.49 14.56
CA THR A 127 10.91 -0.02 14.69
C THR A 127 12.04 0.46 15.62
N SER A 128 12.26 -0.24 16.73
CA SER A 128 13.34 0.05 17.68
C SER A 128 14.75 0.01 17.10
N ILE A 129 14.96 -0.69 15.97
CA ILE A 129 16.21 -0.69 15.20
C ILE A 129 16.20 0.41 14.14
N LEU A 130 15.08 0.58 13.42
CA LEU A 130 14.92 1.60 12.38
C LEU A 130 15.17 3.02 12.93
N ILE A 131 14.65 3.34 14.11
CA ILE A 131 14.83 4.66 14.73
C ILE A 131 16.26 4.92 15.24
N CYS A 132 17.09 3.87 15.32
CA CYS A 132 18.50 4.01 15.68
C CYS A 132 19.40 4.28 14.46
N LEU A 133 18.85 4.30 13.25
CA LEU A 133 19.59 4.68 12.05
C LEU A 133 19.96 6.18 12.08
N PRO A 134 21.00 6.60 11.34
CA PRO A 134 21.30 8.02 11.17
C PRO A 134 20.06 8.79 10.67
N SER A 135 19.73 9.92 11.30
CA SER A 135 18.48 10.66 11.06
C SER A 135 18.25 10.99 9.58
N GLU A 136 19.29 11.46 8.88
CA GLU A 136 19.22 11.78 7.44
C GLU A 136 18.94 10.56 6.58
N LEU A 137 19.52 9.41 6.94
CA LEU A 137 19.33 8.15 6.22
C LEU A 137 17.92 7.61 6.43
N LEU A 138 17.43 7.65 7.68
CA LEU A 138 16.07 7.24 8.01
C LEU A 138 15.06 8.10 7.27
N GLN A 139 15.23 9.42 7.28
CA GLN A 139 14.36 10.34 6.55
C GLN A 139 14.36 10.04 5.05
N SER A 140 15.53 9.90 4.44
CA SER A 140 15.64 9.59 3.00
C SER A 140 14.98 8.25 2.65
N PHE A 141 15.16 7.23 3.48
CA PHE A 141 14.53 5.91 3.32
C PHE A 141 13.01 6.00 3.34
N LEU A 142 12.49 6.72 4.33
CA LEU A 142 11.08 6.90 4.58
C LEU A 142 10.40 7.77 3.50
N GLU A 143 11.03 8.83 3.03
CA GLU A 143 10.56 9.61 1.87
C GLU A 143 10.52 8.77 0.59
N GLN A 144 11.56 7.98 0.36
CA GLN A 144 11.62 7.09 -0.81
C GLN A 144 10.58 5.97 -0.72
N LEU A 145 10.28 5.48 0.49
CA LEU A 145 9.20 4.52 0.73
C LEU A 145 7.85 5.08 0.24
N ALA A 146 7.49 6.30 0.66
CA ALA A 146 6.23 6.94 0.25
C ALA A 146 6.17 7.17 -1.26
N LYS A 147 7.29 7.60 -1.87
CA LYS A 147 7.41 7.80 -3.31
C LYS A 147 7.19 6.49 -4.09
N LEU A 148 7.84 5.40 -3.69
CA LEU A 148 7.67 4.09 -4.32
C LEU A 148 6.24 3.57 -4.17
N THR A 149 5.62 3.77 -3.00
CA THR A 149 4.21 3.39 -2.80
C THR A 149 3.28 4.12 -3.76
N CYS A 150 3.47 5.44 -3.93
CA CYS A 150 2.67 6.20 -4.89
C CYS A 150 2.93 5.76 -6.33
N GLN A 151 4.20 5.53 -6.71
CA GLN A 151 4.55 5.07 -8.04
C GLN A 151 3.94 3.70 -8.36
N PHE A 152 3.96 2.75 -7.41
CA PHE A 152 3.37 1.43 -7.61
C PHE A 152 1.83 1.47 -7.60
N ALA A 153 1.21 2.38 -6.84
CA ALA A 153 -0.23 2.62 -6.92
C ALA A 153 -0.65 3.15 -8.31
N GLU A 154 0.10 4.09 -8.88
CA GLU A 154 -0.15 4.60 -10.23
C GLU A 154 0.11 3.51 -11.29
N GLY A 155 1.14 2.69 -11.12
CA GLY A 155 1.42 1.52 -11.97
C GLY A 155 0.29 0.48 -11.92
N ALA A 156 -0.21 0.16 -10.73
CA ALA A 156 -1.31 -0.80 -10.54
C ALA A 156 -2.60 -0.32 -11.21
N ALA A 157 -2.93 0.97 -11.07
CA ALA A 157 -4.08 1.56 -11.76
C ALA A 157 -3.92 1.54 -13.29
N GLN A 158 -2.69 1.69 -13.78
CA GLN A 158 -2.39 1.57 -15.20
C GLN A 158 -2.55 0.12 -15.70
N GLU A 159 -2.08 -0.87 -14.94
CA GLU A 159 -2.26 -2.31 -15.23
C GLU A 159 -3.74 -2.66 -15.36
N GLU A 160 -4.56 -2.21 -14.42
CA GLU A 160 -6.01 -2.41 -14.45
C GLU A 160 -6.65 -1.73 -15.68
N SER A 161 -6.26 -0.50 -15.99
CA SER A 161 -6.83 0.24 -17.14
C SER A 161 -6.54 -0.39 -18.51
N VAL A 162 -5.47 -1.19 -18.63
CA VAL A 162 -5.09 -1.86 -19.87
C VAL A 162 -5.42 -3.36 -19.86
N CYS A 163 -6.06 -3.85 -18.78
CA CYS A 163 -6.31 -5.26 -18.52
C CYS A 163 -5.03 -6.11 -18.69
N ALA A 164 -3.95 -5.72 -18.01
CA ALA A 164 -2.68 -6.43 -18.09
C ALA A 164 -2.81 -7.86 -17.53
N ASP A 165 -2.29 -8.85 -18.27
CA ASP A 165 -2.25 -10.25 -17.80
C ASP A 165 -1.35 -10.42 -16.55
N ASP A 166 -0.22 -9.70 -16.53
CA ASP A 166 0.74 -9.71 -15.42
C ASP A 166 0.56 -8.45 -14.56
N CYS A 167 -0.05 -8.59 -13.38
CA CYS A 167 -0.33 -7.50 -12.44
C CYS A 167 0.82 -7.23 -11.44
N LEU A 168 2.03 -6.98 -11.96
CA LEU A 168 3.26 -6.86 -11.16
C LEU A 168 3.25 -5.65 -10.21
N TYR A 169 2.71 -4.52 -10.65
CA TYR A 169 2.58 -3.31 -9.83
C TYR A 169 1.47 -3.44 -8.79
N MET A 170 0.38 -4.13 -9.09
CA MET A 170 -0.67 -4.43 -8.11
C MET A 170 -0.08 -5.20 -6.92
N GLU A 171 0.61 -6.31 -7.18
CA GLU A 171 1.29 -7.08 -6.13
C GLU A 171 2.38 -6.27 -5.41
N ALA A 172 3.12 -5.45 -6.17
CA ALA A 172 4.14 -4.59 -5.57
C ALA A 172 3.53 -3.54 -4.65
N PHE A 173 2.38 -2.98 -5.00
CA PHE A 173 1.66 -2.02 -4.19
C PHE A 173 1.13 -2.66 -2.90
N ASP A 174 0.58 -3.86 -2.97
CA ASP A 174 0.14 -4.63 -1.79
C ASP A 174 1.28 -4.83 -0.78
N HIS A 175 2.46 -5.26 -1.26
CA HIS A 175 3.65 -5.39 -0.41
C HIS A 175 4.05 -4.07 0.27
N MET A 176 3.87 -2.94 -0.41
CA MET A 176 4.15 -1.62 0.17
C MET A 176 3.12 -1.27 1.24
N LEU A 177 1.83 -1.55 1.01
CA LEU A 177 0.77 -1.32 1.99
C LEU A 177 0.96 -2.17 3.26
N GLU A 178 1.32 -3.46 3.11
CA GLU A 178 1.68 -4.32 4.25
C GLU A 178 2.82 -3.71 5.10
N ALA A 179 3.84 -3.16 4.44
CA ALA A 179 4.94 -2.46 5.09
C ALA A 179 4.45 -1.21 5.85
N TRP A 180 3.56 -0.43 5.25
CA TRP A 180 3.00 0.77 5.88
C TRP A 180 2.17 0.50 7.12
N ILE A 181 1.48 -0.64 7.23
CA ILE A 181 0.78 -1.04 8.46
C ILE A 181 1.76 -1.03 9.65
N SER A 182 2.94 -1.64 9.48
CA SER A 182 3.95 -1.74 10.53
C SER A 182 4.55 -0.38 10.90
N VAL A 183 4.80 0.47 9.91
CA VAL A 183 5.32 1.84 10.11
C VAL A 183 4.31 2.72 10.84
N LEU A 184 3.04 2.70 10.40
CA LEU A 184 1.98 3.54 10.94
C LEU A 184 1.55 3.11 12.34
N HIS A 185 1.57 1.80 12.65
CA HIS A 185 1.28 1.31 13.98
C HIS A 185 2.24 1.88 15.04
N ASN A 186 3.51 2.11 14.66
CA ASN A 186 4.54 2.68 15.53
C ASN A 186 4.86 4.13 15.17
N SER A 187 3.91 4.87 14.61
CA SER A 187 4.11 6.24 14.09
C SER A 187 4.65 7.23 15.13
N GLN A 188 4.42 6.99 16.42
CA GLN A 188 4.92 7.83 17.52
C GLN A 188 6.45 7.75 17.70
N GLU A 189 7.08 6.69 17.22
CA GLU A 189 8.54 6.50 17.33
C GLU A 189 9.31 7.19 16.18
N PHE A 190 8.61 7.56 15.10
CA PHE A 190 9.20 8.22 13.94
C PHE A 190 9.21 9.76 14.09
N PRO A 191 10.05 10.48 13.30
CA PRO A 191 10.06 11.93 13.31
C PRO A 191 8.67 12.55 13.13
N LYS A 192 8.40 13.63 13.89
CA LYS A 192 7.11 14.32 13.87
C LYS A 192 6.74 14.74 12.44
N ASP A 193 5.46 14.58 12.12
CA ASP A 193 4.83 14.91 10.83
C ASP A 193 5.25 14.07 9.61
N PHE A 194 6.31 13.26 9.68
CA PHE A 194 6.69 12.37 8.58
C PHE A 194 5.55 11.42 8.18
N CYS A 195 5.01 10.68 9.16
CA CYS A 195 3.92 9.74 8.91
C CYS A 195 2.67 10.45 8.40
N LYS A 196 2.41 11.69 8.83
CA LYS A 196 1.28 12.48 8.33
C LYS A 196 1.47 12.87 6.87
N GLN A 197 2.64 13.41 6.51
CA GLN A 197 2.92 13.83 5.14
C GLN A 197 2.86 12.64 4.17
N SER A 198 3.49 11.51 4.55
CA SER A 198 3.43 10.27 3.77
C SER A 198 2.01 9.74 3.66
N ALA A 199 1.25 9.77 4.75
CA ALA A 199 -0.14 9.34 4.73
C ALA A 199 -1.01 10.21 3.80
N MET A 200 -0.85 11.54 3.83
CA MET A 200 -1.54 12.43 2.89
C MET A 200 -1.20 12.10 1.44
N GLN A 201 0.09 11.88 1.13
CA GLN A 201 0.53 11.56 -0.23
C GLN A 201 -0.06 10.23 -0.70
N ILE A 202 0.08 9.16 0.08
CA ILE A 202 -0.43 7.83 -0.27
C ILE A 202 -1.96 7.85 -0.44
N PHE A 203 -2.67 8.49 0.49
CA PHE A 203 -4.13 8.60 0.44
C PHE A 203 -4.61 9.36 -0.79
N ASN A 204 -3.98 10.50 -1.10
CA ASN A 204 -4.32 11.30 -2.28
C ASN A 204 -4.01 10.54 -3.58
N THR A 205 -2.87 9.84 -3.65
CA THR A 205 -2.53 9.04 -4.82
C THR A 205 -3.54 7.91 -5.01
N TYR A 206 -3.91 7.19 -3.95
CA TYR A 206 -4.90 6.13 -4.04
C TYR A 206 -6.26 6.67 -4.52
N LEU A 207 -6.73 7.80 -3.99
CA LEU A 207 -7.93 8.47 -4.50
C LEU A 207 -7.80 8.83 -5.98
N LYS A 208 -6.70 9.47 -6.37
CA LYS A 208 -6.44 9.89 -7.74
C LYS A 208 -6.46 8.68 -8.69
N CYS A 209 -5.88 7.54 -8.31
CA CYS A 209 -5.86 6.32 -9.10
C CYS A 209 -7.27 5.77 -9.39
N HIS A 210 -8.22 5.94 -8.46
CA HIS A 210 -9.56 5.37 -8.55
C HIS A 210 -10.64 6.37 -8.97
N LEU A 211 -10.29 7.61 -9.31
CA LEU A 211 -11.24 8.62 -9.77
C LEU A 211 -11.04 8.94 -11.25
N SER A 212 -12.13 9.18 -11.97
CA SER A 212 -12.06 9.64 -13.36
C SER A 212 -11.48 11.06 -13.46
N PRO A 213 -10.96 11.46 -14.62
CA PRO A 213 -10.66 12.86 -14.90
C PRO A 213 -11.88 13.76 -14.61
N PRO A 214 -11.70 15.00 -14.13
CA PRO A 214 -10.43 15.72 -13.97
C PRO A 214 -9.71 15.52 -12.62
N ASP A 215 -10.37 14.93 -11.62
CA ASP A 215 -9.83 14.83 -10.25
C ASP A 215 -8.89 13.63 -10.07
N GLY A 216 -8.96 12.66 -10.97
CA GLY A 216 -8.11 11.48 -10.96
C GLY A 216 -7.58 11.10 -12.32
N THR A 217 -6.96 9.91 -12.35
CA THR A 217 -6.29 9.33 -13.51
C THR A 217 -6.79 7.93 -13.82
N ARG A 218 -7.93 7.51 -13.23
CA ARG A 218 -8.57 6.23 -13.59
C ARG A 218 -8.82 6.24 -15.09
N GLY A 219 -8.20 5.29 -15.79
CA GLY A 219 -8.36 5.16 -17.24
C GLY A 219 -9.82 4.86 -17.59
N GLN A 220 -10.22 5.20 -18.82
CA GLN A 220 -11.51 4.81 -19.39
C GLN A 220 -11.44 3.35 -19.90
N GLY A 221 -10.91 2.43 -19.08
CA GLY A 221 -10.56 1.05 -19.45
C GLY A 221 -11.54 0.49 -20.47
N ARG A 222 -11.04 0.20 -21.69
CA ARG A 222 -11.80 -0.17 -22.90
C ARG A 222 -13.30 0.20 -22.85
N GLU A 223 -13.62 1.46 -23.13
CA GLU A 223 -14.99 1.94 -23.39
C GLU A 223 -15.74 1.23 -24.58
N LEU A 224 -15.31 0.05 -25.08
CA LEU A 224 -15.90 -0.56 -26.28
C LEU A 224 -16.14 -2.08 -26.26
N ASP A 225 -15.67 -2.84 -25.27
CA ASP A 225 -16.15 -4.20 -25.04
C ASP A 225 -16.70 -4.23 -23.61
N VAL A 226 -18.02 -4.18 -23.50
CA VAL A 226 -18.71 -4.62 -22.29
C VAL A 226 -18.37 -6.10 -22.15
N GLU A 227 -17.22 -6.41 -21.56
CA GLU A 227 -16.94 -7.78 -21.12
C GLU A 227 -18.09 -8.12 -20.18
N GLU A 228 -18.83 -9.18 -20.52
CA GLU A 228 -19.87 -9.69 -19.65
C GLU A 228 -19.20 -9.96 -18.30
N ILE A 229 -19.62 -9.21 -17.27
CA ILE A 229 -19.19 -9.45 -15.88
C ILE A 229 -19.48 -10.91 -15.61
N ASP A 230 -18.43 -11.71 -15.49
CA ASP A 230 -18.58 -13.13 -15.20
C ASP A 230 -19.15 -13.26 -13.79
N ASP A 231 -20.08 -14.18 -13.59
CA ASP A 231 -20.64 -14.48 -12.26
C ASP A 231 -19.54 -14.94 -11.27
N THR A 232 -18.34 -15.24 -11.78
CA THR A 232 -17.15 -15.56 -10.98
C THR A 232 -16.28 -14.36 -10.60
N GLU A 233 -16.55 -13.17 -11.16
CA GLU A 233 -15.79 -11.96 -10.86
C GLU A 233 -16.05 -11.50 -9.41
N GLU A 234 -14.95 -11.31 -8.67
CA GLU A 234 -15.02 -10.93 -7.27
C GLU A 234 -15.34 -9.45 -7.14
N ASN A 235 -16.35 -9.11 -6.33
CA ASN A 235 -16.70 -7.72 -6.01
C ASN A 235 -15.49 -6.96 -5.45
N ASP A 236 -15.27 -5.73 -5.93
CA ASP A 236 -14.16 -4.85 -5.52
C ASP A 236 -14.00 -4.69 -4.01
N ARG A 237 -15.12 -4.71 -3.27
CA ARG A 237 -15.10 -4.68 -1.81
C ARG A 237 -14.29 -5.84 -1.22
N THR A 238 -14.38 -7.03 -1.81
CA THR A 238 -13.68 -8.24 -1.36
C THR A 238 -12.31 -8.32 -2.00
N LYS A 239 -12.21 -8.12 -3.32
CA LYS A 239 -10.95 -8.11 -4.09
C LYS A 239 -9.91 -7.15 -3.49
N PHE A 240 -10.32 -5.92 -3.16
CA PHE A 240 -9.44 -4.89 -2.61
C PHE A 240 -9.58 -4.71 -1.10
N GLN A 241 -10.06 -5.72 -0.37
CA GLN A 241 -10.33 -5.61 1.06
C GLN A 241 -9.12 -5.12 1.86
N ASP A 242 -7.95 -5.73 1.66
CA ASP A 242 -6.74 -5.42 2.45
C ASP A 242 -6.15 -4.06 2.09
N GLN A 243 -6.21 -3.68 0.80
CA GLN A 243 -5.84 -2.35 0.36
C GLN A 243 -6.72 -1.30 1.02
N LEU A 244 -8.04 -1.45 0.93
CA LEU A 244 -9.00 -0.51 1.49
C LEU A 244 -8.88 -0.42 3.01
N MET A 245 -8.62 -1.54 3.70
CA MET A 245 -8.32 -1.54 5.13
C MET A 245 -7.09 -0.71 5.46
N THR A 246 -6.00 -0.91 4.72
CA THR A 246 -4.74 -0.18 4.92
C THR A 246 -4.89 1.30 4.59
N ILE A 247 -5.53 1.66 3.48
CA ILE A 247 -5.82 3.05 3.10
C ILE A 247 -6.70 3.74 4.14
N GLY A 248 -7.64 3.03 4.76
CA GLY A 248 -8.39 3.57 5.89
C GLY A 248 -7.51 3.82 7.13
N VAL A 249 -6.50 2.99 7.40
CA VAL A 249 -5.48 3.27 8.45
C VAL A 249 -4.63 4.49 8.08
N VAL A 250 -4.24 4.62 6.82
CA VAL A 250 -3.51 5.79 6.30
C VAL A 250 -4.34 7.06 6.50
N GLY A 251 -5.60 7.07 6.05
CA GLY A 251 -6.49 8.21 6.19
C GLY A 251 -6.75 8.63 7.64
N ARG A 252 -6.77 7.67 8.58
CA ARG A 252 -6.86 7.93 10.03
C ARG A 252 -5.71 8.72 10.61
N HIS A 253 -4.52 8.66 10.03
CA HIS A 253 -3.39 9.45 10.52
C HIS A 253 -3.55 10.93 10.17
N VAL A 254 -4.44 11.25 9.23
CA VAL A 254 -4.65 12.58 8.67
C VAL A 254 -6.15 12.90 8.54
N PRO A 255 -6.94 12.73 9.62
CA PRO A 255 -8.42 12.73 9.53
C PRO A 255 -8.97 14.07 9.03
N GLY A 256 -8.36 15.19 9.45
CA GLY A 256 -8.74 16.52 8.97
C GLY A 256 -8.54 16.72 7.46
N HIS A 257 -7.58 15.99 6.86
CA HIS A 257 -7.35 16.02 5.41
C HIS A 257 -8.24 15.01 4.69
N SER A 258 -8.19 13.73 5.12
CA SER A 258 -8.87 12.62 4.46
C SER A 258 -10.40 12.75 4.48
N LEU A 259 -10.99 13.16 5.61
CA LEU A 259 -12.45 13.37 5.69
C LEU A 259 -12.88 14.57 4.85
N THR A 260 -12.12 15.67 4.89
CA THR A 260 -12.45 16.89 4.14
C THR A 260 -12.48 16.62 2.63
N ILE A 261 -11.47 15.91 2.10
CA ILE A 261 -11.43 15.61 0.66
C ILE A 261 -12.53 14.61 0.27
N LEU A 262 -12.78 13.58 1.07
CA LEU A 262 -13.85 12.60 0.81
C LEU A 262 -15.24 13.26 0.80
N CYS A 263 -15.56 14.08 1.81
CA CYS A 263 -16.83 14.80 1.87
C CYS A 263 -17.01 15.71 0.66
N LYS A 264 -15.99 16.51 0.33
CA LYS A 264 -16.04 17.40 -0.83
C LYS A 264 -16.31 16.63 -2.13
N LEU A 265 -15.59 15.55 -2.37
CA LEU A 265 -15.72 14.75 -3.59
C LEU A 265 -17.09 14.07 -3.65
N LEU A 266 -17.54 13.44 -2.56
CA LEU A 266 -18.86 12.79 -2.49
C LEU A 266 -19.99 13.79 -2.76
N GLU A 267 -19.98 14.95 -2.09
CA GLU A 267 -20.99 15.99 -2.32
C GLU A 267 -21.01 16.46 -3.77
N GLU A 268 -19.84 16.63 -4.37
CA GLU A 268 -19.73 17.02 -5.77
C GLU A 268 -20.25 15.95 -6.73
N ARG A 269 -19.88 14.68 -6.52
CA ARG A 269 -20.34 13.57 -7.36
C ARG A 269 -21.83 13.31 -7.21
N THR A 270 -22.38 13.33 -5.99
CA THR A 270 -23.82 13.17 -5.78
C THR A 270 -24.62 14.32 -6.41
N ARG A 271 -24.12 15.56 -6.33
CA ARG A 271 -24.76 16.71 -6.99
C ARG A 271 -24.75 16.58 -8.52
N ARG A 272 -23.63 16.13 -9.10
CA ARG A 272 -23.53 15.83 -10.53
C ARG A 272 -24.51 14.72 -10.93
N LEU A 273 -24.63 13.67 -10.11
CA LEU A 273 -25.51 12.53 -10.39
C LEU A 273 -26.96 12.96 -10.41
N TYR A 274 -27.37 13.74 -9.41
CA TYR A 274 -28.69 14.34 -9.37
C TYR A 274 -29.00 15.15 -10.63
N GLY A 275 -28.06 15.98 -11.07
CA GLY A 275 -28.20 16.76 -12.30
C GLY A 275 -28.35 15.90 -13.56
N GLN A 276 -27.64 14.77 -13.65
CA GLN A 276 -27.78 13.85 -14.79
C GLN A 276 -29.11 13.07 -14.75
N LEU A 277 -29.54 12.61 -13.58
CA LEU A 277 -30.83 11.95 -13.40
C LEU A 277 -32.02 12.87 -13.77
N GLN A 278 -31.91 14.18 -13.48
CA GLN A 278 -32.91 15.15 -13.94
C GLN A 278 -32.96 15.27 -15.47
N ARG A 279 -31.80 15.25 -16.14
CA ARG A 279 -31.71 15.32 -17.61
C ARG A 279 -32.27 14.06 -18.28
N LEU A 280 -31.95 12.89 -17.71
CA LEU A 280 -32.53 11.59 -18.07
C LEU A 280 -34.07 11.65 -18.04
N HIS A 281 -34.63 12.16 -16.95
CA HIS A 281 -36.08 12.30 -16.80
C HIS A 281 -36.69 13.25 -17.85
N SER A 282 -35.96 14.27 -18.27
CA SER A 282 -36.39 15.22 -19.31
C SER A 282 -36.23 14.74 -20.77
N GLN A 283 -35.87 13.46 -21.01
CA GLN A 283 -35.67 12.85 -22.34
C GLN A 283 -34.61 13.54 -23.23
N ALA A 284 -33.62 14.20 -22.63
CA ALA A 284 -32.60 14.98 -23.34
C ALA A 284 -31.24 14.26 -23.44
N MET A 285 -31.21 12.93 -23.46
CA MET A 285 -29.95 12.16 -23.44
C MET A 285 -29.37 11.89 -24.81
N ASN A 286 -28.07 12.10 -24.93
CA ASN A 286 -27.24 11.62 -26.03
C ASN A 286 -26.35 10.46 -25.55
N ILE A 287 -25.76 9.70 -26.49
CA ILE A 287 -24.83 8.58 -26.19
C ILE A 287 -23.66 9.02 -25.30
N SER A 288 -23.22 10.28 -25.39
CA SER A 288 -22.16 10.85 -24.54
C SER A 288 -22.54 10.98 -23.06
N ASP A 289 -23.84 10.97 -22.74
CA ASP A 289 -24.30 11.09 -21.35
C ASP A 289 -24.20 9.75 -20.59
N ASN A 290 -24.15 8.62 -21.31
CA ASN A 290 -23.97 7.29 -20.71
C ASN A 290 -22.57 7.10 -20.12
N SER A 291 -21.49 7.40 -20.87
CA SER A 291 -20.12 7.24 -20.35
C SER A 291 -19.83 8.18 -19.17
N ILE A 292 -20.47 9.36 -19.13
CA ILE A 292 -20.39 10.29 -17.99
C ILE A 292 -21.08 9.68 -16.76
N LEU A 293 -22.21 8.99 -16.93
CA LEU A 293 -22.90 8.31 -15.85
C LEU A 293 -22.08 7.14 -15.32
N ASP A 294 -21.49 6.32 -16.20
CA ASP A 294 -20.65 5.18 -15.81
C ASP A 294 -19.45 5.65 -14.99
N CYS A 295 -18.72 6.66 -15.47
CA CYS A 295 -17.62 7.27 -14.72
C CYS A 295 -18.06 7.80 -13.35
N LEU A 296 -19.28 8.34 -13.26
CA LEU A 296 -19.81 8.94 -12.05
C LEU A 296 -20.27 7.89 -11.03
N PHE A 297 -20.89 6.80 -11.49
CA PHE A 297 -21.22 5.67 -10.64
C PHE A 297 -19.96 5.05 -10.07
N GLU A 298 -18.96 4.85 -10.91
CA GLU A 298 -17.67 4.28 -10.51
C GLU A 298 -16.92 5.20 -9.53
N ASP A 299 -16.91 6.52 -9.76
CA ASP A 299 -16.36 7.49 -8.81
C ASP A 299 -17.06 7.40 -7.44
N ILE A 300 -18.39 7.35 -7.42
CA ILE A 300 -19.16 7.26 -6.16
C ILE A 300 -18.89 5.92 -5.49
N HIS A 301 -18.83 4.82 -6.26
CA HIS A 301 -18.51 3.49 -5.76
C HIS A 301 -17.19 3.48 -4.99
N TRP A 302 -16.09 3.94 -5.62
CA TRP A 302 -14.79 4.01 -4.98
C TRP A 302 -14.75 4.96 -3.78
N LEU A 303 -15.38 6.12 -3.87
CA LEU A 303 -15.44 7.06 -2.74
C LEU A 303 -16.16 6.44 -1.53
N VAL A 304 -17.26 5.72 -1.76
CA VAL A 304 -18.00 5.01 -0.70
C VAL A 304 -17.17 3.87 -0.13
N LEU A 305 -16.48 3.08 -0.96
CA LEU A 305 -15.61 2.00 -0.50
C LEU A 305 -14.46 2.54 0.36
N ILE A 306 -13.82 3.63 -0.04
CA ILE A 306 -12.72 4.26 0.69
C ILE A 306 -13.25 4.86 2.01
N ALA A 307 -14.37 5.59 1.99
CA ALA A 307 -14.93 6.21 3.18
C ALA A 307 -15.52 5.21 4.19
N GLY A 308 -16.08 4.10 3.70
CA GLY A 308 -16.88 3.15 4.49
C GLY A 308 -16.07 2.14 5.31
N ARG A 309 -14.74 2.19 5.32
CA ARG A 309 -13.93 1.21 6.05
C ARG A 309 -13.92 1.50 7.56
N PRO A 310 -14.05 0.46 8.41
CA PRO A 310 -14.14 0.60 9.87
C PRO A 310 -13.03 1.45 10.49
N SER A 311 -11.85 1.44 9.86
CA SER A 311 -10.74 2.25 10.29
C SER A 311 -11.03 3.74 10.27
N LEU A 312 -11.71 4.31 9.26
CA LEU A 312 -11.99 5.75 9.19
C LEU A 312 -13.13 6.20 10.12
N THR A 313 -14.04 5.29 10.49
CA THR A 313 -15.23 5.59 11.30
C THR A 313 -15.04 5.30 12.79
N GLU A 314 -14.07 4.48 13.16
CA GLU A 314 -13.64 4.29 14.55
C GLU A 314 -12.59 5.32 14.96
N ALA A 315 -13.02 6.56 15.14
CA ALA A 315 -12.31 7.52 16.00
C ALA A 315 -12.52 7.09 17.45
N LYS A 316 -11.51 6.43 18.01
CA LYS A 316 -11.44 5.86 19.37
C LYS A 316 -12.05 6.81 20.42
N GLY A 317 -13.20 6.43 20.98
CA GLY A 317 -13.64 6.92 22.28
C GLY A 317 -12.71 6.33 23.34
N ALA A 318 -11.93 7.18 23.99
CA ALA A 318 -11.34 6.87 25.28
C ALA A 318 -12.44 7.08 26.32
N ASP A 319 -13.07 5.98 26.74
CA ASP A 319 -13.75 5.80 28.02
C ASP A 319 -14.50 4.46 27.95
N ASP A 320 -13.87 3.40 28.43
CA ASP A 320 -14.54 2.17 28.86
C ASP A 320 -13.58 1.35 29.75
N ASP A 321 -13.05 2.02 30.77
CA ASP A 321 -12.61 1.38 32.00
C ASP A 321 -13.49 1.99 33.10
N LEU A 322 -14.67 1.40 33.32
CA LEU A 322 -15.46 1.42 34.57
C LEU A 322 -16.91 0.95 34.28
N ALA A 323 -17.15 -0.36 34.25
CA ALA A 323 -18.37 -0.96 34.81
C ALA A 323 -18.31 -2.49 34.76
N HIS A 324 -18.11 -3.08 35.94
CA HIS A 324 -18.48 -4.46 36.22
C HIS A 324 -20.01 -4.63 36.22
N ASP A 325 -20.43 -5.82 35.76
CA ASP A 325 -21.63 -6.56 36.19
C ASP A 325 -23.00 -6.21 35.57
N HIS A 326 -23.38 -6.91 34.49
CA HIS A 326 -24.58 -7.77 34.42
C HIS A 326 -24.83 -8.37 33.01
N GLN A 327 -25.49 -9.53 33.00
CA GLN A 327 -25.76 -10.46 31.90
C GLN A 327 -26.59 -9.92 30.71
N PRO A 328 -26.65 -10.65 29.57
CA PRO A 328 -26.81 -10.08 28.23
C PRO A 328 -28.28 -9.89 27.81
N SER A 329 -28.56 -8.77 27.15
CA SER A 329 -29.78 -8.57 26.37
C SER A 329 -29.42 -8.15 24.94
N HIS A 330 -30.07 -8.78 23.99
CA HIS A 330 -29.99 -8.50 22.56
C HIS A 330 -30.20 -7.01 22.27
N SER A 331 -29.22 -6.35 21.64
CA SER A 331 -29.47 -5.12 20.89
C SER A 331 -28.42 -4.92 19.79
N GLN A 332 -28.92 -4.58 18.60
CA GLN A 332 -28.16 -4.27 17.39
C GLN A 332 -27.31 -3.00 17.58
N PRO A 333 -26.13 -2.88 16.93
CA PRO A 333 -25.35 -1.66 17.05
C PRO A 333 -26.01 -0.54 16.23
N THR A 334 -26.47 0.49 16.94
CA THR A 334 -27.03 1.72 16.37
C THR A 334 -25.89 2.65 15.96
N GLY A 335 -25.83 3.00 14.68
CA GLY A 335 -24.86 3.94 14.10
C GLY A 335 -25.11 5.38 14.52
N GLN A 336 -24.63 5.78 15.70
CA GLN A 336 -24.71 7.16 16.18
C GLN A 336 -23.36 7.88 16.34
N THR A 337 -22.23 7.27 15.98
CA THR A 337 -20.91 7.85 16.26
C THR A 337 -20.47 8.94 15.27
N LEU A 338 -21.20 9.19 14.17
CA LEU A 338 -20.86 10.24 13.20
C LEU A 338 -21.37 11.65 13.58
N PHE A 339 -22.28 11.76 14.57
CA PHE A 339 -22.94 13.03 14.90
C PHE A 339 -22.16 13.94 15.86
N LYS A 340 -21.14 13.44 16.58
CA LYS A 340 -20.44 14.23 17.61
C LYS A 340 -19.14 14.91 17.15
N LEU A 341 -18.64 14.59 15.95
CA LEU A 341 -17.35 15.10 15.45
C LEU A 341 -17.45 16.36 14.57
N VAL A 342 -18.66 16.75 14.18
CA VAL A 342 -18.88 17.97 13.38
C VAL A 342 -19.63 18.98 14.25
N GLY A 343 -18.89 19.77 15.02
CA GLY A 343 -19.42 20.77 15.94
C GLY A 343 -20.21 21.88 15.24
N PHE A 344 -21.48 21.62 14.98
CA PHE A 344 -22.46 22.63 14.57
C PHE A 344 -23.34 22.99 15.77
N GLY A 345 -23.24 24.25 16.21
CA GLY A 345 -24.13 24.83 17.21
C GLY A 345 -25.58 24.94 16.69
N PRO A 346 -26.56 25.24 17.56
CA PRO A 346 -27.99 25.02 17.28
C PRO A 346 -28.63 25.94 16.23
N ASP A 347 -27.87 26.80 15.53
CA ASP A 347 -28.40 27.95 14.79
C ASP A 347 -28.10 27.95 13.29
N GLN A 348 -28.13 26.80 12.60
CA GLN A 348 -28.09 26.78 11.13
C GLN A 348 -29.08 25.80 10.49
N SER A 349 -30.07 26.38 9.80
CA SER A 349 -30.83 25.92 8.62
C SER A 349 -31.36 24.46 8.58
N PRO A 350 -32.68 24.24 8.40
CA PRO A 350 -33.28 22.90 8.29
C PRO A 350 -32.83 22.07 7.08
N VAL A 351 -32.07 22.65 6.14
CA VAL A 351 -31.63 21.97 4.90
C VAL A 351 -30.50 20.96 5.20
N SER A 352 -29.67 21.21 6.22
CA SER A 352 -28.50 20.40 6.57
C SER A 352 -28.87 19.03 7.17
N HIS A 353 -29.99 18.96 7.90
CA HIS A 353 -30.47 17.73 8.55
C HIS A 353 -31.15 16.74 7.59
N LEU A 354 -31.71 17.24 6.49
CA LEU A 354 -32.37 16.41 5.47
C LEU A 354 -31.39 15.72 4.52
N HIS A 355 -30.20 16.31 4.27
CA HIS A 355 -29.21 15.71 3.38
C HIS A 355 -28.50 14.48 3.97
N LEU A 356 -28.22 14.45 5.28
CA LEU A 356 -27.55 13.33 5.94
C LEU A 356 -28.47 12.14 6.25
N THR A 357 -29.74 12.39 6.55
CA THR A 357 -30.75 11.33 6.74
C THR A 357 -31.15 10.68 5.40
N TRP A 358 -31.19 11.46 4.31
CA TRP A 358 -31.35 10.92 2.95
C TRP A 358 -30.14 10.08 2.51
N PHE A 359 -28.92 10.43 2.96
CA PHE A 359 -27.69 9.69 2.71
C PHE A 359 -27.70 8.29 3.37
N HIS A 360 -28.18 8.21 4.62
CA HIS A 360 -28.33 6.93 5.32
C HIS A 360 -29.43 6.04 4.74
N LEU A 361 -30.54 6.61 4.26
CA LEU A 361 -31.66 5.84 3.72
C LEU A 361 -31.33 5.22 2.35
N ASN A 362 -30.60 5.95 1.49
CA ASN A 362 -30.26 5.46 0.15
C ASN A 362 -29.08 4.49 0.12
N LEU A 363 -28.08 4.63 1.01
CA LEU A 363 -27.00 3.63 1.12
C LEU A 363 -27.52 2.30 1.69
N TYR A 364 -28.49 2.35 2.61
CA TYR A 364 -29.12 1.14 3.12
C TYR A 364 -30.02 0.47 2.07
N GLN A 365 -30.81 1.25 1.31
CA GLN A 365 -31.65 0.73 0.22
C GLN A 365 -30.85 0.21 -0.99
N ALA A 366 -29.74 0.86 -1.36
CA ALA A 366 -28.87 0.38 -2.43
C ALA A 366 -28.14 -0.93 -2.09
N SER A 367 -27.91 -1.20 -0.79
CA SER A 367 -27.31 -2.46 -0.33
C SER A 367 -28.30 -3.64 -0.21
N GLN A 368 -29.58 -3.42 -0.51
CA GLN A 368 -30.69 -4.37 -0.29
C GLN A 368 -31.50 -4.68 -1.57
N ILE A 369 -30.94 -4.50 -2.77
CA ILE A 369 -31.63 -4.86 -4.04
C ILE A 369 -31.13 -6.23 -4.53
N PRO A 370 -31.84 -7.34 -4.26
CA PRO A 370 -31.66 -8.58 -4.98
C PRO A 370 -32.58 -8.66 -6.22
N GLY A 371 -31.97 -8.95 -7.38
CA GLY A 371 -32.65 -9.52 -8.55
C GLY A 371 -33.14 -8.55 -9.63
N TYR A 372 -32.54 -8.66 -10.82
CA TYR A 372 -33.23 -8.40 -12.08
C TYR A 372 -33.23 -9.69 -12.91
N THR A 373 -34.26 -10.51 -12.70
CA THR A 373 -34.73 -11.49 -13.67
C THR A 373 -35.73 -10.83 -14.61
N THR A 374 -35.49 -11.01 -15.92
CA THR A 374 -36.46 -11.03 -17.04
C THR A 374 -37.38 -9.84 -17.27
N TRP A 375 -37.19 -9.13 -18.39
CA TRP A 375 -38.26 -8.61 -19.26
C TRP A 375 -37.76 -8.49 -20.71
N GLY A 376 -38.37 -9.26 -21.62
CA GLY A 376 -38.32 -9.04 -23.08
C GLY A 376 -37.46 -10.00 -23.88
#